data_AF-V6L458-F1
#
_entry.id   AF-V6L458-F1
#
_cell.length_a   1.000
_cell.length_b   1.000
_cell.length_c   1.000
_cell.angle_alpha   90.00
_cell.angle_beta   90.00
_cell.angle_gamma   90.00
#
_symmetry.space_group_name_H-M   'P 1'
#
loop_
_entity.id
_entity.type
_entity.pdbx_description
1 polymer ?
#
loop_
_entity_poly.entity_id
_entity_poly.type
_entity_poly.pdbx_seq_one_letter_code
_entity_poly.pdbx_strand_id
1 'polypeptide(L)'
;MPYEPPTHRVERSLRATTGAKVVAGVDEVGRGAWAGPVTVCAAVTGLRRPPDGLTDSKLLTPRRRRELVGELRGWVTAHSLGHSSPEEIDAWGMTAALRTAAVRALEGLPVRPDAVILDGKHDYLGRPWRVRTVIKGDQSCVAVAAASVLAKVQRDALMAEIGAGHADFAFADNAGYPSPVHRAALADLGPTPHHRLSWAYMDGLPRWRHLKKVREEPVEQVGLF
;
A
#
# COMPACT_ATOMS: atom_id res chain seq x y z
N MET A 1 25.19 -0.69 3.92
CA MET A 1 25.44 -0.44 2.49
C MET A 1 25.27 1.04 2.23
N PRO A 2 26.07 1.64 1.34
CA PRO A 2 25.88 3.03 0.94
C PRO A 2 24.49 3.21 0.31
N TYR A 3 23.92 4.40 0.48
CA TYR A 3 22.67 4.79 -0.17
C TYR A 3 22.87 4.80 -1.69
N GLU A 4 22.00 4.08 -2.41
CA GLU A 4 21.95 4.10 -3.87
C GLU A 4 20.58 4.69 -4.28
N PRO A 5 20.54 5.83 -5.00
CA PRO A 5 19.29 6.46 -5.37
C PRO A 5 18.55 5.67 -6.45
N PRO A 6 17.20 5.65 -6.42
CA PRO A 6 16.41 5.05 -7.49
C PRO A 6 16.66 5.78 -8.81
N THR A 7 16.56 5.05 -9.92
CA THR A 7 16.79 5.59 -11.27
C THR A 7 15.56 5.40 -12.15
N HIS A 8 15.53 6.09 -13.29
CA HIS A 8 14.48 5.94 -14.30
C HIS A 8 14.70 4.76 -15.25
N ARG A 9 15.55 3.79 -14.89
CA ARG A 9 15.99 2.72 -15.82
C ARG A 9 14.81 1.86 -16.27
N VAL A 10 13.91 1.48 -15.36
CA VAL A 10 12.76 0.64 -15.66
C VAL A 10 11.70 1.42 -16.45
N GLU A 11 11.43 2.67 -16.05
CA GLU A 11 10.54 3.58 -16.74
C GLU A 11 10.96 3.78 -18.20
N ARG A 12 12.26 4.04 -18.45
CA ARG A 12 12.81 4.19 -19.80
C ARG A 12 12.73 2.89 -20.60
N SER A 13 13.04 1.75 -19.98
CA SER A 13 12.95 0.45 -20.63
C SER A 13 11.52 0.14 -21.07
N LEU A 14 10.51 0.37 -20.22
CA LEU A 14 9.11 0.18 -20.58
C LEU A 14 8.66 1.10 -21.71
N ARG A 15 9.02 2.39 -21.66
CA ARG A 15 8.73 3.34 -22.74
C ARG A 15 9.32 2.86 -24.08
N ALA A 16 10.59 2.46 -24.09
CA ALA A 16 11.30 2.04 -25.29
C ALA A 16 10.79 0.71 -25.87
N THR A 17 10.51 -0.27 -25.01
CA THR A 17 10.14 -1.64 -25.45
C THR A 17 8.66 -1.80 -25.76
N THR A 18 7.80 -0.94 -25.21
CA THR A 18 6.34 -1.10 -25.32
C THR A 18 5.62 0.08 -25.97
N GLY A 19 6.31 1.21 -26.18
CA GLY A 19 5.72 2.45 -26.67
C GLY A 19 4.85 3.19 -25.64
N ALA A 20 4.84 2.75 -24.37
CA ALA A 20 4.08 3.40 -23.30
C ALA A 20 4.43 4.89 -23.17
N LYS A 21 3.42 5.76 -23.14
CA LYS A 21 3.58 7.21 -22.96
C LYS A 21 3.45 7.59 -21.49
N VAL A 22 2.54 6.93 -20.79
CA VAL A 22 2.30 7.09 -19.35
C VAL A 22 2.67 5.80 -18.63
N VAL A 23 3.63 5.92 -17.70
CA VAL A 23 4.06 4.81 -16.84
C VAL A 23 3.80 5.23 -15.39
N ALA A 24 3.06 4.41 -14.65
CA ALA A 24 2.81 4.61 -13.23
C ALA A 24 3.65 3.64 -12.40
N GLY A 25 4.26 4.13 -11.32
CA GLY A 25 4.80 3.30 -10.25
C GLY A 25 3.73 3.07 -9.19
N VAL A 26 3.67 1.85 -8.65
CA VAL A 26 2.67 1.43 -7.66
C VAL A 26 3.37 0.74 -6.49
N ASP A 27 3.02 1.17 -5.27
CA ASP A 27 3.47 0.55 -4.01
C ASP A 27 2.35 0.57 -2.97
N GLU A 28 2.38 -0.39 -2.04
CA GLU A 28 1.40 -0.56 -0.97
C GLU A 28 1.95 -0.33 0.44
N VAL A 29 1.05 0.07 1.35
CA VAL A 29 1.32 0.13 2.79
C VAL A 29 0.15 -0.47 3.56
N GLY A 30 0.45 -1.13 4.69
CA GLY A 30 -0.56 -1.70 5.57
C GLY A 30 -0.86 -3.17 5.32
N ARG A 31 -0.13 -3.85 4.42
CA ARG A 31 -0.33 -5.28 4.15
C ARG A 31 -0.24 -6.16 5.40
N GLY A 32 0.62 -5.81 6.36
CA GLY A 32 0.83 -6.55 7.61
C GLY A 32 0.15 -5.98 8.86
N ALA A 33 -0.64 -4.91 8.72
CA ALA A 33 -1.33 -4.29 9.85
C ALA A 33 -2.51 -5.15 10.33
N TRP A 34 -2.80 -5.17 11.63
CA TRP A 34 -3.99 -5.81 12.18
C TRP A 34 -5.23 -4.93 12.07
N ALA A 35 -5.04 -3.61 12.04
CA ALA A 35 -6.11 -2.64 11.92
C ALA A 35 -5.90 -1.66 10.75
N GLY A 36 -7.01 -1.12 10.28
CA GLY A 36 -7.10 -0.15 9.21
C GLY A 36 -6.94 -0.73 7.81
N PRO A 37 -7.09 0.11 6.78
CA PRO A 37 -7.07 -0.35 5.40
C PRO A 37 -5.68 -0.79 4.95
N VAL A 38 -5.65 -1.54 3.85
CA VAL A 38 -4.48 -1.55 2.97
C VAL A 38 -4.60 -0.37 2.02
N THR A 39 -3.51 0.36 1.81
CA THR A 39 -3.48 1.57 0.97
C THR A 39 -2.44 1.39 -0.12
N VAL A 40 -2.82 1.70 -1.35
CA VAL A 40 -1.94 1.68 -2.51
C VAL A 40 -1.88 3.09 -3.07
N CYS A 41 -0.68 3.54 -3.46
CA CYS A 41 -0.53 4.75 -4.24
C CYS A 41 -0.09 4.37 -5.65
N ALA A 42 -0.66 5.04 -6.65
CA ALA A 42 -0.13 5.09 -8.00
C ALA A 42 0.49 6.47 -8.25
N ALA A 43 1.71 6.54 -8.76
CA ALA A 43 2.42 7.79 -9.01
C ALA A 43 3.02 7.83 -10.43
N VAL A 44 2.87 8.97 -11.10
CA VAL A 44 3.45 9.27 -12.41
C VAL A 44 4.44 10.42 -12.23
N THR A 45 5.71 10.21 -12.56
CA THR A 45 6.81 11.12 -12.16
C THR A 45 7.53 11.80 -13.34
N GLY A 46 7.17 11.45 -14.58
CA GLY A 46 7.91 11.87 -15.77
C GLY A 46 9.31 11.24 -15.83
N LEU A 47 10.30 11.97 -16.33
CA LEU A 47 11.73 11.54 -16.39
C LEU A 47 12.68 12.61 -15.81
N ARG A 48 12.15 13.52 -14.98
CA ARG A 48 12.92 14.59 -14.32
C ARG A 48 13.79 14.01 -13.20
N ARG A 49 14.84 14.74 -12.80
CA ARG A 49 15.65 14.35 -11.63
C ARG A 49 14.73 14.25 -10.39
N PRO A 50 14.78 13.13 -9.63
CA PRO A 50 13.98 12.98 -8.41
C PRO A 50 14.45 13.93 -7.29
N PRO A 51 13.57 14.25 -6.33
CA PRO A 51 13.96 14.92 -5.09
C PRO A 51 15.08 14.18 -4.37
N ASP A 52 15.99 14.92 -3.73
CA ASP A 52 17.16 14.34 -3.09
C ASP A 52 16.75 13.44 -1.91
N GLY A 53 17.36 12.26 -1.82
CA GLY A 53 17.05 11.28 -0.77
C GLY A 53 15.76 10.49 -0.99
N LEU A 54 15.11 10.59 -2.16
CA LEU A 54 14.00 9.71 -2.50
C LEU A 54 14.44 8.23 -2.46
N THR A 55 13.69 7.38 -1.75
CA THR A 55 13.90 5.94 -1.60
C THR A 55 12.70 5.30 -0.90
N ASP A 56 12.80 4.02 -0.56
CA ASP A 56 11.82 3.29 0.26
C ASP A 56 11.47 4.09 1.51
N SER A 57 10.16 4.29 1.70
CA SER A 57 9.59 5.04 2.82
C SER A 57 10.01 4.51 4.19
N LYS A 58 10.39 3.23 4.30
CA LYS A 58 10.85 2.59 5.54
C LYS A 58 12.28 2.98 5.92
N LEU A 59 13.08 3.41 4.95
CA LEU A 59 14.46 3.88 5.18
C LEU A 59 14.52 5.37 5.59
N LEU A 60 13.37 6.04 5.59
CA LEU A 60 13.24 7.47 5.90
C LEU A 60 12.66 7.68 7.30
N THR A 61 13.18 8.67 8.01
CA THR A 61 12.57 9.12 9.26
C THR A 61 11.17 9.71 9.01
N PRO A 62 10.24 9.67 10.00
CA PRO A 62 8.92 10.27 9.83
C PRO A 62 8.97 11.74 9.43
N ARG A 63 9.94 12.50 9.96
CA ARG A 63 10.17 13.90 9.58
C ARG A 63 10.56 14.01 8.11
N ARG A 64 11.59 13.27 7.66
CA ARG A 64 12.06 13.34 6.26
C ARG A 64 10.98 12.88 5.28
N ARG A 65 10.17 11.87 5.63
CA ARG A 65 9.03 11.47 4.81
C ARG A 65 8.03 12.61 4.59
N ARG A 66 7.67 13.35 5.64
CA ARG A 66 6.72 14.47 5.53
C ARG A 66 7.27 15.61 4.67
N GLU A 67 8.54 15.95 4.84
CA GLU A 67 9.24 16.92 3.98
C GLU A 67 9.21 16.48 2.51
N LEU A 68 9.59 15.21 2.24
CA LEU A 68 9.57 14.64 0.90
C LEU A 68 8.18 14.63 0.27
N VAL A 69 7.11 14.38 1.04
CA VAL A 69 5.74 14.48 0.50
C VAL A 69 5.41 15.90 0.04
N GLY A 70 5.87 16.93 0.76
CA GLY A 70 5.74 18.32 0.34
C GLY A 70 6.39 18.56 -1.02
N GLU A 71 7.61 18.07 -1.21
CA GLU A 71 8.34 18.15 -2.48
C GLU A 71 7.64 17.33 -3.59
N LEU A 72 7.24 16.09 -3.28
CA LEU A 72 6.64 15.15 -4.23
C LEU A 72 5.30 15.65 -4.77
N ARG A 73 4.45 16.30 -3.97
CA ARG A 73 3.12 16.77 -4.42
C ARG A 73 3.19 17.74 -5.60
N GLY A 74 4.23 18.57 -5.69
CA GLY A 74 4.48 19.43 -6.85
C GLY A 74 5.38 18.81 -7.92
N TRP A 75 6.15 17.79 -7.55
CA TRP A 75 7.12 17.16 -8.45
C TRP A 75 6.56 15.97 -9.25
N VAL A 76 5.61 15.20 -8.71
CA VAL A 76 4.93 14.15 -9.49
C VAL A 76 4.01 14.81 -10.52
N THR A 77 3.90 14.22 -11.71
CA THR A 77 2.93 14.66 -12.73
C THR A 77 1.51 14.37 -12.28
N ALA A 78 1.28 13.22 -11.67
CA ALA A 78 0.02 12.84 -11.07
C ALA A 78 0.26 11.76 -10.01
N HIS A 79 -0.62 11.72 -9.01
CA HIS A 79 -0.72 10.58 -8.10
C HIS A 79 -2.16 10.40 -7.67
N SER A 80 -2.48 9.19 -7.23
CA SER A 80 -3.78 8.85 -6.68
C SER A 80 -3.63 7.71 -5.67
N LEU A 81 -4.54 7.68 -4.71
CA LEU A 81 -4.57 6.71 -3.64
C LEU A 81 -5.80 5.84 -3.79
N GLY A 82 -5.64 4.57 -3.49
CA GLY A 82 -6.75 3.63 -3.37
C GLY A 82 -6.61 2.86 -2.06
N HIS A 83 -7.75 2.56 -1.46
CA HIS A 83 -7.82 1.87 -0.19
C HIS A 83 -8.67 0.62 -0.34
N SER A 84 -8.36 -0.41 0.44
CA SER A 84 -9.33 -1.46 0.77
C SER A 84 -9.50 -1.58 2.27
N SER A 85 -10.76 -1.56 2.70
CA SER A 85 -11.13 -1.49 4.11
C SER A 85 -10.84 -2.81 4.84
N PRO A 86 -10.79 -2.82 6.19
CA PRO A 86 -10.71 -4.05 6.96
C PRO A 86 -11.80 -5.06 6.60
N GLU A 87 -13.03 -4.59 6.34
CA GLU A 87 -14.16 -5.42 5.95
C GLU A 87 -13.96 -6.06 4.57
N GLU A 88 -13.48 -5.30 3.59
CA GLU A 88 -13.13 -5.82 2.26
C GLU A 88 -11.97 -6.83 2.34
N ILE A 89 -10.98 -6.57 3.19
CA ILE A 89 -9.86 -7.49 3.43
C ILE A 89 -10.36 -8.79 4.06
N ASP A 90 -11.27 -8.71 5.02
CA ASP A 90 -11.86 -9.89 5.65
C ASP A 90 -12.72 -10.69 4.68
N ALA A 91 -13.47 -10.01 3.80
CA ALA A 91 -14.36 -10.65 2.83
C ALA A 91 -13.59 -11.31 1.68
N TRP A 92 -12.61 -10.62 1.10
CA TRP A 92 -11.98 -11.04 -0.16
C TRP A 92 -10.56 -11.59 0.03
N GLY A 93 -9.96 -11.37 1.20
CA GLY A 93 -8.56 -11.66 1.45
C GLY A 93 -7.59 -10.63 0.89
N MET A 94 -6.34 -10.74 1.32
CA MET A 94 -5.31 -9.71 1.06
C MET A 94 -4.99 -9.52 -0.42
N THR A 95 -4.88 -10.58 -1.23
CA THR A 95 -4.54 -10.44 -2.66
C THR A 95 -5.63 -9.70 -3.43
N ALA A 96 -6.89 -10.04 -3.21
CA ALA A 96 -8.02 -9.36 -3.84
C ALA A 96 -8.16 -7.91 -3.33
N ALA A 97 -7.99 -7.69 -2.03
CA ALA A 97 -8.00 -6.33 -1.46
C ALA A 97 -6.85 -5.45 -2.01
N LEU A 98 -5.65 -5.99 -2.18
CA LEU A 98 -4.53 -5.28 -2.82
C LEU A 98 -4.86 -4.93 -4.27
N ARG A 99 -5.42 -5.87 -5.02
CA ARG A 99 -5.89 -5.63 -6.39
C ARG A 99 -6.91 -4.50 -6.43
N THR A 100 -7.94 -4.56 -5.58
CA THR A 100 -8.99 -3.54 -5.52
C THR A 100 -8.42 -2.16 -5.16
N ALA A 101 -7.58 -2.07 -4.13
CA ALA A 101 -6.94 -0.82 -3.75
C ALA A 101 -6.04 -0.26 -4.88
N ALA A 102 -5.29 -1.12 -5.57
CA ALA A 102 -4.43 -0.69 -6.68
C ALA A 102 -5.23 -0.25 -7.91
N VAL A 103 -6.33 -0.94 -8.25
CA VAL A 103 -7.23 -0.52 -9.33
C VAL A 103 -7.83 0.86 -9.00
N ARG A 104 -8.33 1.06 -7.78
CA ARG A 104 -8.83 2.37 -7.32
C ARG A 104 -7.76 3.46 -7.45
N ALA A 105 -6.52 3.17 -7.05
CA ALA A 105 -5.42 4.11 -7.18
C ALA A 105 -5.13 4.46 -8.65
N LEU A 106 -5.07 3.46 -9.53
CA LEU A 106 -4.78 3.64 -10.96
C LEU A 106 -5.92 4.37 -11.69
N GLU A 107 -7.18 4.05 -11.37
CA GLU A 107 -8.36 4.68 -11.98
C GLU A 107 -8.59 6.10 -11.47
N GLY A 108 -8.12 6.43 -10.27
CA GLY A 108 -8.13 7.81 -9.76
C GLY A 108 -7.06 8.72 -10.38
N LEU A 109 -6.16 8.21 -11.22
CA LEU A 109 -5.24 9.05 -11.99
C LEU A 109 -6.00 9.80 -13.09
N PRO A 110 -5.63 11.06 -13.40
CA PRO A 110 -6.30 11.87 -14.43
C PRO A 110 -6.15 11.29 -15.85
N VAL A 111 -5.12 10.46 -16.07
CA VAL A 111 -4.88 9.75 -17.33
C VAL A 111 -4.57 8.31 -16.98
N ARG A 112 -5.28 7.38 -17.63
CA ARG A 112 -5.03 5.95 -17.48
C ARG A 112 -3.60 5.60 -17.92
N PRO A 113 -2.77 4.95 -17.07
CA PRO A 113 -1.43 4.54 -17.47
C PRO A 113 -1.44 3.47 -18.57
N ASP A 114 -0.47 3.56 -19.49
CA ASP A 114 -0.24 2.53 -20.53
C ASP A 114 0.49 1.31 -19.95
N ALA A 115 1.33 1.54 -18.93
CA ALA A 115 2.08 0.51 -18.22
C ALA A 115 2.21 0.85 -16.73
N VAL A 116 2.32 -0.20 -15.92
CA VAL A 116 2.45 -0.12 -14.46
C VAL A 116 3.73 -0.82 -14.03
N ILE A 117 4.55 -0.14 -13.22
CA ILE A 117 5.65 -0.73 -12.47
C ILE A 117 5.11 -1.04 -11.07
N LEU A 118 5.11 -2.31 -10.69
CA LEU A 118 4.57 -2.77 -9.43
C LEU A 118 5.70 -3.23 -8.50
N ASP A 119 5.72 -2.74 -7.26
CA ASP A 119 6.68 -3.26 -6.28
C ASP A 119 6.42 -4.74 -5.95
N GLY A 120 7.51 -5.50 -5.80
CA GLY A 120 7.48 -6.90 -5.44
C GLY A 120 7.57 -7.87 -6.62
N LYS A 121 7.28 -9.14 -6.35
CA LYS A 121 7.50 -10.25 -7.29
C LYS A 121 6.23 -10.80 -7.96
N HIS A 122 5.06 -10.52 -7.39
CA HIS A 122 3.80 -11.08 -7.87
C HIS A 122 2.96 -10.00 -8.52
N ASP A 123 2.45 -10.28 -9.71
CA ASP A 123 1.45 -9.43 -10.36
C ASP A 123 0.07 -9.77 -9.80
N TYR A 124 -0.43 -8.92 -8.90
CA TYR A 124 -1.79 -9.05 -8.35
C TYR A 124 -2.82 -8.20 -9.11
N LEU A 125 -2.40 -7.41 -10.11
CA LEU A 125 -3.28 -6.56 -10.92
C LEU A 125 -3.81 -7.32 -12.13
N GLY A 126 -2.91 -7.97 -12.89
CA GLY A 126 -3.23 -8.68 -14.13
C GLY A 126 -3.94 -7.82 -15.18
N ARG A 127 -4.61 -8.47 -16.13
CA ARG A 127 -5.41 -7.77 -17.17
C ARG A 127 -6.52 -6.91 -16.52
N PRO A 128 -6.82 -5.72 -17.10
CA PRO A 128 -6.32 -5.17 -18.36
C PRO A 128 -5.01 -4.37 -18.25
N TRP A 129 -4.32 -4.41 -17.11
CA TRP A 129 -3.11 -3.64 -16.87
C TRP A 129 -1.88 -4.34 -17.45
N ARG A 130 -0.99 -3.56 -18.08
CA ARG A 130 0.31 -4.05 -18.52
C ARG A 130 1.32 -3.83 -17.41
N VAL A 131 1.60 -4.89 -16.64
CA VAL A 131 2.38 -4.80 -15.40
C VAL A 131 3.81 -5.29 -15.60
N ARG A 132 4.76 -4.56 -15.02
CA ARG A 132 6.14 -5.00 -14.79
C ARG A 132 6.38 -5.03 -13.29
N THR A 133 6.56 -6.21 -12.74
CA THR A 133 6.97 -6.38 -11.34
C THR A 133 8.46 -6.10 -11.17
N VAL A 134 8.82 -5.43 -10.09
CA VAL A 134 10.20 -5.13 -9.72
C VAL A 134 10.38 -5.40 -8.22
N ILE A 135 11.23 -6.35 -7.88
CA ILE A 135 11.59 -6.63 -6.48
C ILE A 135 12.36 -5.42 -5.95
N LYS A 136 11.91 -4.84 -4.83
CA LYS A 136 12.48 -3.61 -4.26
C LYS A 136 12.44 -2.47 -5.27
N GLY A 137 11.32 -2.34 -5.97
CA GLY A 137 11.01 -1.24 -6.88
C GLY A 137 11.04 0.10 -6.15
N ASP A 138 10.60 0.13 -4.88
CA ASP A 138 10.66 1.29 -3.99
C ASP A 138 12.08 1.83 -3.73
N GLN A 139 13.12 0.99 -3.89
CA GLN A 139 14.52 1.39 -3.79
C GLN A 139 15.18 1.67 -5.15
N SER A 140 14.65 1.10 -6.24
CA SER A 140 15.33 1.07 -7.54
C SER A 140 14.65 1.88 -8.65
N CYS A 141 13.34 2.11 -8.55
CA CYS A 141 12.51 2.78 -9.54
C CYS A 141 11.94 4.07 -8.97
N VAL A 142 12.15 5.18 -9.67
CA VAL A 142 11.77 6.51 -9.18
C VAL A 142 10.26 6.63 -8.97
N ALA A 143 9.45 6.10 -9.89
CA ALA A 143 8.00 6.18 -9.79
C ALA A 143 7.46 5.36 -8.59
N VAL A 144 8.04 4.19 -8.32
CA VAL A 144 7.63 3.32 -7.21
C VAL A 144 8.08 3.90 -5.88
N ALA A 145 9.31 4.44 -5.80
CA ALA A 145 9.80 5.13 -4.61
C ALA A 145 8.89 6.32 -4.22
N ALA A 146 8.46 7.12 -5.20
CA ALA A 146 7.51 8.21 -4.98
C ALA A 146 6.15 7.70 -4.47
N ALA A 147 5.61 6.63 -5.07
CA ALA A 147 4.39 5.99 -4.61
C ALA A 147 4.51 5.48 -3.17
N SER A 148 5.63 4.85 -2.81
CA SER A 148 5.91 4.34 -1.45
C SER A 148 5.81 5.43 -0.39
N VAL A 149 6.48 6.56 -0.62
CA VAL A 149 6.51 7.68 0.32
C VAL A 149 5.12 8.31 0.46
N LEU A 150 4.43 8.54 -0.65
CA LEU A 150 3.06 9.10 -0.65
C LEU A 150 2.07 8.17 0.06
N ALA A 151 2.08 6.86 -0.25
CA ALA A 151 1.23 5.86 0.39
C ALA A 151 1.47 5.81 1.90
N LYS A 152 2.74 5.80 2.32
CA LYS A 152 3.12 5.67 3.73
C LYS A 152 2.63 6.85 4.56
N VAL A 153 2.92 8.07 4.11
CA VAL A 153 2.52 9.28 4.86
C VAL A 153 1.01 9.42 4.91
N GLN A 154 0.31 9.15 3.81
CA GLN A 154 -1.16 9.23 3.81
C GLN A 154 -1.77 8.19 4.74
N ARG A 155 -1.32 6.94 4.67
CA ARG A 155 -1.87 5.88 5.51
C ARG A 155 -1.57 6.13 6.99
N ASP A 156 -0.38 6.62 7.33
CA ASP A 156 -0.04 6.96 8.71
C ASP A 156 -0.94 8.07 9.25
N ALA A 157 -1.24 9.09 8.45
CA ALA A 157 -2.18 10.16 8.81
C ALA A 157 -3.59 9.61 9.05
N LEU A 158 -4.08 8.73 8.16
CA LEU A 158 -5.39 8.08 8.32
C LEU A 158 -5.46 7.24 9.60
N MET A 159 -4.41 6.49 9.93
CA MET A 159 -4.38 5.70 11.16
C MET A 159 -4.32 6.57 12.41
N ALA A 160 -3.64 7.72 12.36
CA ALA A 160 -3.65 8.68 13.45
C ALA A 160 -5.05 9.29 13.66
N GLU A 161 -5.77 9.61 12.59
CA GLU A 161 -7.15 10.07 12.65
C GLU A 161 -8.09 9.03 13.27
N ILE A 162 -8.00 7.76 12.83
CA ILE A 162 -8.74 6.64 13.45
C ILE A 162 -8.38 6.48 14.93
N GLY A 163 -7.11 6.70 15.27
CA GLY A 163 -6.58 6.63 16.62
C GLY A 163 -7.19 7.63 17.59
N ALA A 164 -7.69 8.77 17.12
CA ALA A 164 -8.32 9.78 17.97
C ALA A 164 -9.56 9.25 18.72
N GLY A 165 -10.30 8.30 18.12
CA GLY A 165 -11.43 7.62 18.75
C GLY A 165 -11.07 6.31 19.47
N HIS A 166 -9.81 5.89 19.44
CA HIS A 166 -9.35 4.56 19.90
C HIS A 166 -7.96 4.66 20.55
N ALA A 167 -7.82 5.58 21.51
CA ALA A 167 -6.53 5.95 22.10
C ALA A 167 -5.76 4.75 22.69
N ASP A 168 -6.44 3.79 23.31
CA ASP A 168 -5.85 2.59 23.93
C ASP A 168 -5.03 1.74 22.94
N PHE A 169 -5.37 1.79 21.64
CA PHE A 169 -4.72 0.99 20.61
C PHE A 169 -3.46 1.65 20.03
N ALA A 170 -3.17 2.91 20.38
CA ALA A 170 -2.01 3.68 19.93
C ALA A 170 -1.83 3.70 18.40
N PHE A 171 -2.92 3.79 17.63
CA PHE A 171 -2.85 3.74 16.16
C PHE A 171 -2.06 4.88 15.54
N ALA A 172 -1.96 6.04 16.20
CA ALA A 172 -1.12 7.14 15.75
C ALA A 172 0.38 6.76 15.71
N ASP A 173 0.82 5.89 16.63
CA ASP A 173 2.23 5.49 16.75
C ASP A 173 2.53 4.22 15.95
N ASN A 174 1.64 3.23 16.03
CA ASN A 174 1.88 1.91 15.42
C ASN A 174 1.22 1.74 14.04
N ALA A 175 0.42 2.70 13.58
CA ALA A 175 -0.30 2.66 12.30
C ALA A 175 -1.12 1.36 12.08
N GLY A 176 -1.67 0.79 13.15
CA GLY A 176 -2.44 -0.46 13.14
C GLY A 176 -1.59 -1.73 13.04
N TYR A 177 -0.25 -1.64 13.05
CA TYR A 177 0.63 -2.80 13.14
C TYR A 177 0.66 -3.36 14.56
N PRO A 178 0.98 -4.65 14.73
CA PRO A 178 1.12 -5.23 16.05
C PRO A 178 2.25 -4.55 16.84
N SER A 179 1.89 -4.03 18.01
CA SER A 179 2.81 -3.49 19.01
C SER A 179 2.43 -4.05 20.39
N PRO A 180 3.30 -3.96 21.41
CA PRO A 180 2.94 -4.39 22.76
C PRO A 180 1.66 -3.72 23.28
N VAL A 181 1.52 -2.41 23.06
CA VAL A 181 0.34 -1.62 23.45
C VAL A 181 -0.91 -2.10 22.72
N HIS A 182 -0.83 -2.25 21.39
CA HIS A 182 -1.95 -2.72 20.57
C HIS A 182 -2.40 -4.13 20.97
N ARG A 183 -1.45 -5.05 21.24
CA ARG A 183 -1.76 -6.42 21.68
C ARG A 183 -2.46 -6.45 23.04
N ALA A 184 -1.99 -5.64 23.99
CA ALA A 184 -2.61 -5.53 25.31
C ALA A 184 -4.04 -4.98 25.21
N ALA A 185 -4.23 -3.86 24.51
CA ALA A 185 -5.55 -3.27 24.29
C ALA A 185 -6.52 -4.26 23.61
N LEU A 186 -6.05 -5.01 22.61
CA LEU A 186 -6.86 -6.06 21.96
C LEU A 186 -7.28 -7.19 22.91
N ALA A 187 -6.41 -7.59 23.83
CA ALA A 187 -6.74 -8.62 24.82
C ALA A 187 -7.81 -8.13 25.80
N ASP A 188 -7.67 -6.89 26.27
CA ASP A 188 -8.49 -6.33 27.34
C ASP A 188 -9.84 -5.78 26.84
N LEU A 189 -9.81 -5.02 25.74
CA LEU A 189 -10.96 -4.27 25.20
C LEU A 189 -11.64 -4.99 24.03
N GLY A 190 -10.93 -5.89 23.36
CA GLY A 190 -11.41 -6.56 22.16
C GLY A 190 -11.18 -5.76 20.87
N PRO A 191 -11.49 -6.34 19.70
CA PRO A 191 -11.32 -5.67 18.43
C PRO A 191 -12.39 -4.59 18.18
N THR A 192 -11.99 -3.54 17.49
CA THR A 192 -12.84 -2.43 17.00
C THR A 192 -13.30 -2.70 15.57
N PRO A 193 -14.24 -1.92 15.00
CA PRO A 193 -14.61 -2.03 13.58
C PRO A 193 -13.43 -1.89 12.62
N HIS A 194 -12.35 -1.24 13.02
CA HIS A 194 -11.17 -1.07 12.18
C HIS A 194 -10.25 -2.29 12.13
N HIS A 195 -10.51 -3.34 12.91
CA HIS A 195 -9.67 -4.53 12.97
C HIS A 195 -10.05 -5.56 11.90
N ARG A 196 -9.04 -6.28 11.42
CA ARG A 196 -9.19 -7.36 10.42
C ARG A 196 -9.46 -8.68 11.13
N LEU A 197 -10.72 -9.06 11.20
CA LEU A 197 -11.19 -10.18 12.03
C LEU A 197 -10.97 -11.55 11.41
N SER A 198 -10.55 -11.63 10.15
CA SER A 198 -10.21 -12.89 9.47
C SER A 198 -8.81 -13.39 9.77
N TRP A 199 -7.98 -12.59 10.44
CA TRP A 199 -6.56 -12.86 10.60
C TRP A 199 -6.25 -13.81 11.76
N ALA A 200 -5.10 -14.49 11.66
CA ALA A 200 -4.64 -15.47 12.65
C ALA A 200 -4.44 -14.90 14.06
N TYR A 201 -4.22 -13.58 14.22
CA TYR A 201 -4.06 -13.00 15.56
C TYR A 201 -5.32 -13.15 16.42
N MET A 202 -6.50 -13.25 15.80
CA MET A 202 -7.77 -13.48 16.51
C MET A 202 -7.79 -14.85 17.22
N ASP A 203 -7.04 -15.84 16.74
CA ASP A 203 -6.93 -17.15 17.41
C ASP A 203 -6.20 -17.03 18.76
N GLY A 204 -5.34 -16.03 18.91
CA GLY A 204 -4.62 -15.71 20.15
C GLY A 204 -5.42 -14.87 21.14
N LEU A 205 -6.71 -14.60 20.88
CA LEU A 205 -7.59 -13.80 21.73
C LEU A 205 -8.80 -14.65 22.21
N PRO A 206 -8.64 -15.55 23.20
CA PRO A 206 -9.69 -16.51 23.57
C PRO A 206 -11.04 -15.87 23.92
N ARG A 207 -11.02 -14.73 24.62
CA ARG A 207 -12.22 -13.97 25.00
C ARG A 207 -13.01 -13.45 23.79
N TRP A 208 -12.31 -13.14 22.70
CA TRP A 208 -12.86 -12.46 21.52
C TRP A 208 -12.93 -13.36 20.28
N ARG A 209 -12.56 -14.64 20.42
CA ARG A 209 -12.49 -15.61 19.32
C ARG A 209 -13.83 -15.78 18.58
N HIS A 210 -14.95 -15.60 19.28
CA HIS A 210 -16.29 -15.64 18.69
C HIS A 210 -16.55 -14.55 17.64
N LEU A 211 -15.73 -13.49 17.60
CA LEU A 211 -15.77 -12.43 16.59
C LEU A 211 -14.93 -12.73 15.35
N LYS A 212 -14.12 -13.80 15.36
CA LYS A 212 -13.25 -14.15 14.24
C LYS A 212 -14.11 -14.46 13.01
N LYS A 213 -13.82 -13.78 11.90
CA LYS A 213 -14.44 -14.09 10.61
C LYS A 213 -13.71 -15.27 9.97
N VAL A 214 -14.48 -16.24 9.48
CA VAL A 214 -13.95 -17.30 8.62
C VAL A 214 -14.29 -16.91 7.20
N ARG A 215 -13.26 -16.79 6.35
CA ARG A 215 -13.48 -16.57 4.92
C ARG A 215 -13.92 -17.89 4.32
N GLU A 216 -15.10 -17.91 3.72
CA GLU A 216 -15.51 -19.03 2.86
C GLU A 216 -14.53 -19.07 1.67
N GLU A 217 -13.89 -20.22 1.43
CA GLU A 217 -13.10 -20.35 0.21
C GLU A 217 -14.03 -20.13 -0.99
N PRO A 218 -13.62 -19.37 -2.01
CA PRO A 218 -14.38 -19.32 -3.25
C PRO A 218 -14.54 -20.77 -3.72
N VAL A 219 -15.78 -21.24 -3.81
CA VAL A 219 -16.09 -22.46 -4.57
C VAL A 219 -15.41 -22.25 -5.92
N GLU A 220 -14.42 -23.08 -6.26
CA GLU A 220 -13.78 -23.05 -7.57
C GLU A 220 -14.89 -22.97 -8.60
N GLN A 221 -15.00 -21.82 -9.29
CA GLN A 221 -15.76 -21.78 -10.53
C GLN A 221 -14.96 -22.64 -11.51
N VAL A 222 -15.26 -23.93 -11.49
CA VAL A 222 -14.93 -24.89 -12.54
C VAL A 222 -15.22 -24.19 -13.87
N GLY A 223 -14.16 -24.06 -14.66
CA GLY A 223 -13.99 -22.99 -15.63
C GLY A 223 -15.12 -22.77 -16.62
N LEU A 224 -15.19 -21.54 -17.13
CA LEU A 224 -15.80 -21.20 -18.40
C LEU A 224 -15.14 -19.89 -18.91
N PHE A 225 -14.59 -20.00 -20.14
CA PHE A 225 -14.04 -19.00 -21.06
C PHE A 225 -12.55 -18.64 -20.98
#